data_AF-A0A818KVL2-F1
#
_entry.id   AF-A0A818KVL2-F1
#
_cell.length_a   1.000
_cell.length_b   1.000
_cell.length_c   1.000
_cell.angle_alpha   90.00
_cell.angle_beta   90.00
_cell.angle_gamma   90.00
#
_symmetry.space_group_name_H-M   'P 1'
#
loop_
_entity.id
_entity.type
_entity.pdbx_description
1 polymer ?
#
loop_
_entity_poly.entity_id
_entity_poly.type
_entity_poly.pdbx_seq_one_letter_code
_entity_poly.pdbx_strand_id
1 'polypeptide(L)'
;MGFFGIVKLVIWVVLVDCVLVGLLISTIYWYIANRHLIANPKSSIDVEWAYCFDVHLNAVLPLLAILHVGQLPFFNTFAVTTSYLYCLIGNTVWAIAVGYYIYILFLGFSALPFLRNVHVLLYPLTGLFLIYILSIIVRWNFTQMIVTFYEYRVGHKRLP
;
A
#
# COMPACT_ATOMS: atom_id res chain seq x y z
N MET A 1 6.26 17.18 15.12
CA MET A 1 7.00 17.50 13.88
C MET A 1 6.67 18.93 13.49
N GLY A 2 7.64 19.72 13.01
CA GLY A 2 7.35 21.07 12.49
C GLY A 2 6.76 21.03 11.08
N PHE A 3 6.16 22.14 10.62
CA PHE A 3 5.55 22.30 9.28
C PHE A 3 6.49 21.82 8.14
N PHE A 4 7.77 22.17 8.20
CA PHE A 4 8.76 21.78 7.20
C PHE A 4 8.98 20.26 7.12
N GLY A 5 8.87 19.55 8.26
CA GLY A 5 8.94 18.09 8.31
C GLY A 5 7.75 17.42 7.63
N ILE A 6 6.56 18.01 7.77
CA ILE A 6 5.34 17.55 7.10
C ILE A 6 5.47 17.74 5.59
N VAL A 7 5.93 18.91 5.13
CA VAL A 7 6.14 19.16 3.69
C VAL A 7 7.15 18.17 3.09
N LYS A 8 8.29 17.93 3.78
CA LYS A 8 9.30 16.96 3.35
C LYS A 8 8.72 15.53 3.28
N LEU A 9 7.88 15.16 4.24
CA LEU A 9 7.18 13.88 4.27
C LEU A 9 6.25 13.73 3.06
N VAL A 10 5.38 14.73 2.81
CA VAL A 10 4.42 14.68 1.69
C VAL A 10 5.14 14.56 0.35
N ILE A 11 6.19 15.37 0.11
CA ILE A 11 6.96 15.30 -1.14
C ILE A 11 7.58 13.91 -1.32
N TRP A 12 8.11 13.32 -0.25
CA TRP A 12 8.71 11.99 -0.30
C TRP A 12 7.68 10.91 -0.60
N VAL A 13 6.54 10.92 0.09
CA VAL A 13 5.44 9.96 -0.14
C VAL A 13 4.93 10.05 -1.59
N VAL A 14 4.74 11.27 -2.11
CA VAL A 14 4.26 11.44 -3.49
C VAL A 14 5.30 10.98 -4.51
N LEU A 15 6.55 11.45 -4.42
CA LEU A 15 7.55 11.16 -5.45
C LEU A 15 8.10 9.73 -5.36
N VAL A 16 8.34 9.23 -4.15
CA VAL A 16 8.95 7.91 -3.97
C VAL A 16 7.88 6.84 -3.89
N ASP A 17 6.93 6.94 -2.96
CA ASP A 17 5.96 5.87 -2.74
C ASP A 17 4.88 5.81 -3.83
N CYS A 18 4.45 6.95 -4.37
CA CYS A 18 3.41 6.93 -5.42
C CYS A 18 4.03 6.82 -6.82
N VAL A 19 5.04 7.61 -7.14
CA VAL A 19 5.60 7.60 -8.50
C VAL A 19 6.61 6.46 -8.66
N LEU A 20 7.72 6.44 -7.93
CA LEU A 20 8.78 5.44 -8.18
C LEU A 20 8.31 4.00 -7.93
N VAL A 21 7.70 3.73 -6.78
CA VAL A 21 7.15 2.39 -6.49
C VAL A 21 5.99 2.08 -7.44
N GLY A 22 5.19 3.08 -7.81
CA GLY A 22 4.13 2.92 -8.80
C GLY A 22 4.61 2.48 -10.17
N LEU A 23 5.69 3.08 -10.69
CA LEU A 23 6.29 2.65 -11.96
C LEU A 23 6.70 1.18 -11.94
N LEU A 24 7.28 0.70 -10.83
CA LEU A 24 7.65 -0.70 -10.66
C LEU A 24 6.42 -1.61 -10.61
N ILE A 25 5.45 -1.27 -9.76
CA ILE A 25 4.22 -2.04 -9.60
C ILE A 25 3.46 -2.12 -10.92
N SER A 26 3.25 -1.00 -11.60
CA SER A 26 2.53 -0.95 -12.87
C SER A 26 3.24 -1.76 -13.95
N THR A 27 4.57 -1.78 -13.97
CA THR A 27 5.34 -2.63 -14.90
C THR A 27 5.14 -4.13 -14.60
N ILE A 28 5.13 -4.53 -13.33
CA ILE A 28 4.86 -5.91 -12.92
C ILE A 28 3.44 -6.33 -13.31
N TYR A 29 2.44 -5.51 -12.99
CA TYR A 29 1.04 -5.82 -13.32
C TYR A 29 0.78 -5.79 -14.83
N TRP A 30 1.38 -4.85 -15.56
CA TRP A 30 1.35 -4.82 -17.02
C TRP A 30 1.90 -6.11 -17.62
N TYR A 31 3.04 -6.59 -17.12
CA TYR A 31 3.63 -7.85 -17.55
C TYR A 31 2.74 -9.05 -17.24
N ILE A 32 2.23 -9.15 -16.01
CA ILE A 32 1.34 -10.25 -15.59
C ILE A 32 0.05 -10.25 -16.42
N ALA A 33 -0.55 -9.07 -16.63
CA ALA A 33 -1.81 -8.96 -17.34
C ALA A 33 -1.68 -9.42 -18.80
N ASN A 34 -0.67 -8.92 -19.52
CA ASN A 34 -0.45 -9.30 -20.92
C ASN A 34 0.00 -10.75 -21.08
N ARG A 35 0.77 -11.30 -20.13
CA ARG A 35 1.26 -12.67 -20.24
C ARG A 35 0.24 -13.73 -19.81
N HIS A 36 -0.58 -13.44 -18.79
CA HIS A 36 -1.38 -14.47 -18.10
C HIS A 36 -2.88 -14.19 -18.04
N LEU A 37 -3.33 -12.95 -18.24
CA LEU A 37 -4.74 -12.59 -18.05
C LEU A 37 -5.52 -12.36 -19.35
N ILE A 38 -4.87 -12.21 -20.51
CA ILE A 38 -5.57 -12.03 -21.79
C ILE A 38 -6.41 -13.29 -22.12
N ALA A 39 -7.72 -13.10 -22.32
CA ALA A 39 -8.66 -14.19 -22.59
C ALA A 39 -8.43 -14.87 -23.94
N ASN A 40 -8.09 -14.07 -24.96
CA ASN A 40 -7.85 -14.51 -26.33
C ASN A 40 -6.44 -14.10 -26.77
N PRO A 41 -5.40 -14.95 -26.62
CA PRO A 41 -4.03 -14.59 -27.01
C PRO A 41 -3.82 -14.26 -28.49
N LYS A 42 -4.83 -14.54 -29.33
CA LYS A 42 -4.85 -14.20 -30.76
C LYS A 42 -5.44 -12.80 -31.05
N SER A 43 -6.03 -12.12 -30.06
CA SER A 43 -6.46 -10.73 -30.23
C SER A 43 -5.23 -9.82 -30.22
N SER A 44 -5.18 -8.82 -31.09
CA SER A 44 -4.14 -7.78 -31.12
C SER A 44 -4.37 -6.70 -30.05
N ILE A 45 -5.00 -7.05 -28.93
CA ILE A 45 -5.42 -6.13 -27.87
C ILE A 45 -4.59 -6.45 -26.63
N ASP A 46 -3.73 -5.52 -26.27
CA ASP A 46 -2.89 -5.58 -25.08
C ASP A 46 -3.37 -4.57 -24.04
N VAL A 47 -3.08 -4.84 -22.76
CA VAL A 47 -3.27 -3.88 -21.68
C VAL A 47 -2.21 -2.79 -21.80
N GLU A 48 -2.65 -1.54 -21.83
CA GLU A 48 -1.77 -0.38 -21.87
C GLU A 48 -1.04 -0.21 -20.52
N TRP A 49 0.26 0.08 -20.57
CA TRP A 49 1.03 0.35 -19.36
C TRP A 49 0.49 1.56 -18.59
N ALA A 50 0.06 2.60 -19.32
CA ALA A 50 -0.54 3.80 -18.72
C ALA A 50 -1.82 3.50 -17.94
N TYR A 51 -2.61 2.52 -18.40
CA TYR A 51 -3.77 2.03 -17.66
C TYR A 51 -3.36 1.35 -16.35
N CYS A 52 -2.34 0.49 -16.37
CA CYS A 52 -1.81 -0.12 -15.15
C CYS A 52 -1.28 0.91 -14.14
N PHE A 53 -0.75 2.04 -14.62
CA PHE A 53 -0.31 3.15 -13.78
C PHE A 53 -1.49 3.94 -13.20
N ASP A 54 -2.52 4.24 -13.99
CA ASP A 54 -3.74 4.87 -13.50
C ASP A 54 -4.44 4.03 -12.41
N VAL A 55 -4.59 2.72 -12.64
CA VAL A 55 -5.18 1.82 -11.62
C VAL A 55 -4.34 1.81 -10.34
N HIS A 56 -3.01 1.84 -10.44
CA HIS A 56 -2.13 1.96 -9.27
C HIS A 56 -2.39 3.27 -8.50
N LEU A 57 -2.44 4.42 -9.19
CA LEU A 57 -2.71 5.71 -8.56
C LEU A 57 -4.07 5.73 -7.86
N ASN A 58 -5.10 5.18 -8.51
CA ASN A 58 -6.44 5.04 -7.95
C ASN A 58 -6.46 4.15 -6.70
N ALA A 59 -5.64 3.10 -6.65
CA ALA A 59 -5.50 2.24 -5.47
C ALA A 59 -4.70 2.89 -4.34
N VAL A 60 -3.68 3.70 -4.67
CA VAL A 60 -2.85 4.41 -3.69
C VAL A 60 -3.66 5.47 -2.94
N LEU A 61 -4.63 6.13 -3.57
CA LEU A 61 -5.37 7.23 -2.95
C LEU A 61 -6.13 6.81 -1.66
N PRO A 62 -6.93 5.72 -1.64
CA PRO A 62 -7.53 5.20 -0.42
C PRO A 62 -6.50 4.78 0.63
N LEU A 63 -5.39 4.16 0.20
CA LEU A 63 -4.31 3.73 1.10
C LEU A 63 -3.67 4.93 1.79
N LEU A 64 -3.39 6.00 1.05
CA LEU A 64 -2.87 7.25 1.59
C LEU A 64 -3.88 7.90 2.53
N ALA A 65 -5.17 7.94 2.16
CA ALA A 65 -6.19 8.50 3.03
C ALA A 65 -6.26 7.75 4.36
N ILE A 66 -6.29 6.42 4.36
CA ILE A 66 -6.38 5.63 5.60
C ILE A 66 -5.12 5.80 6.46
N LEU A 67 -3.93 5.69 5.88
CA LEU A 67 -2.68 5.70 6.64
C LEU A 67 -2.21 7.11 7.00
N HIS A 68 -2.30 8.06 6.07
CA HIS A 68 -1.74 9.40 6.24
C HIS A 68 -2.73 10.45 6.72
N VAL A 69 -4.02 10.29 6.41
CA VAL A 69 -5.06 11.19 6.94
C VAL A 69 -5.72 10.57 8.16
N GLY A 70 -6.02 9.27 8.12
CA GLY A 70 -6.70 8.54 9.18
C GLY A 70 -5.80 8.19 10.37
N GLN A 71 -4.68 7.49 10.13
CA GLN A 71 -3.85 6.93 11.21
C GLN A 71 -2.80 7.92 11.76
N LEU A 72 -2.23 8.74 10.89
CA LEU A 72 -1.14 9.69 11.15
C LEU A 72 -1.41 10.67 12.32
N PRO A 73 -2.62 11.27 12.46
CA PRO A 73 -2.93 12.18 13.57
C PRO A 73 -2.88 11.51 14.95
N PHE A 74 -3.14 10.21 15.02
CA PHE A 74 -3.20 9.47 16.28
C PHE A 74 -1.87 8.80 16.65
N PHE A 75 -0.80 9.05 15.88
CA PHE A 75 0.49 8.38 16.08
C PHE A 75 1.11 8.53 17.46
N ASN A 76 0.97 9.69 18.12
CA ASN A 76 1.48 9.86 19.49
C ASN A 76 0.83 8.89 20.48
N THR A 77 -0.41 8.48 20.22
CA THR A 77 -1.16 7.52 21.05
C THR A 77 -0.79 6.07 20.70
N PHE A 78 -0.49 5.79 19.43
CA PHE A 78 -0.20 4.44 18.93
C PHE A 78 1.29 4.02 19.00
N ALA A 79 2.23 4.97 18.97
CA ALA A 79 3.67 4.68 18.88
C ALA A 79 4.39 4.63 20.24
N VAL A 80 3.83 5.26 21.28
CA VAL A 80 4.51 5.44 22.59
C VAL A 80 4.26 4.27 23.53
N THR A 81 3.30 3.41 23.23
CA THR A 81 2.79 2.36 24.13
C THR A 81 3.05 0.98 23.55
N THR A 82 3.84 0.15 24.25
CA THR A 82 4.15 -1.25 23.89
C THR A 82 2.98 -2.21 24.10
N SER A 83 1.76 -1.71 24.25
CA SER A 83 0.60 -2.52 24.56
C SER A 83 0.13 -3.30 23.33
N TYR A 84 -0.25 -4.56 23.58
CA TYR A 84 -0.82 -5.47 22.60
C TYR A 84 -2.02 -4.85 21.85
N LEU A 85 -2.84 -4.07 22.54
CA LEU A 85 -4.02 -3.44 21.95
C LEU A 85 -3.67 -2.44 20.84
N TYR A 86 -2.60 -1.65 21.00
CA TYR A 86 -2.17 -0.71 19.96
C TYR A 86 -1.52 -1.40 18.77
N CYS A 87 -0.80 -2.50 19.01
CA CYS A 87 -0.30 -3.36 17.94
C CYS A 87 -1.47 -3.94 17.12
N LEU A 88 -2.51 -4.44 17.80
CA LEU A 88 -3.71 -4.97 17.15
C LEU A 88 -4.42 -3.92 16.30
N ILE A 89 -4.73 -2.76 16.87
CA ILE A 89 -5.46 -1.69 16.16
C ILE A 89 -4.62 -1.16 15.00
N GLY A 90 -3.34 -0.85 15.22
CA GLY A 90 -2.44 -0.34 14.19
C GLY A 90 -2.30 -1.33 13.03
N ASN A 91 -2.01 -2.59 13.33
CA ASN A 91 -1.89 -3.62 12.29
C ASN A 91 -3.23 -3.89 11.58
N THR A 92 -4.37 -3.74 12.27
CA THR A 92 -5.69 -3.86 11.64
C THR A 92 -5.91 -2.73 10.63
N VAL A 93 -5.57 -1.49 10.97
CA VAL A 93 -5.66 -0.35 10.05
C VAL A 93 -4.75 -0.53 8.84
N TRP A 94 -3.52 -1.03 9.04
CA TRP A 94 -2.62 -1.42 7.96
C TRP A 94 -3.19 -2.51 7.07
N ALA A 95 -3.74 -3.58 7.65
CA ALA A 95 -4.36 -4.67 6.90
C ALA A 95 -5.56 -4.17 6.08
N ILE A 96 -6.37 -3.27 6.64
CA ILE A 96 -7.48 -2.64 5.92
C ILE A 96 -6.95 -1.78 4.76
N ALA A 97 -5.96 -0.93 5.00
CA ALA A 97 -5.39 -0.05 3.97
C ALA A 97 -4.80 -0.83 2.78
N VAL A 98 -3.97 -1.84 3.07
CA VAL A 98 -3.36 -2.69 2.03
C VAL A 98 -4.41 -3.58 1.37
N GLY A 99 -5.39 -4.07 2.12
CA GLY A 99 -6.53 -4.83 1.58
C GLY A 99 -7.34 -4.02 0.58
N TYR A 100 -7.65 -2.75 0.90
CA TYR A 100 -8.30 -1.83 -0.02
C TYR A 100 -7.47 -1.59 -1.28
N TYR A 101 -6.16 -1.37 -1.12
CA TYR A 101 -5.25 -1.20 -2.26
C TYR A 101 -5.31 -2.41 -3.22
N ILE A 102 -5.21 -3.64 -2.71
CA ILE A 102 -5.30 -4.88 -3.51
C ILE A 102 -6.68 -4.98 -4.17
N TYR A 103 -7.75 -4.65 -3.45
CA TYR A 103 -9.11 -4.73 -3.97
C TYR A 103 -9.37 -3.73 -5.11
N ILE A 104 -8.90 -2.48 -4.98
CA ILE A 104 -9.05 -1.47 -6.04
C ILE A 104 -8.23 -1.84 -7.28
N LEU A 105 -7.03 -2.42 -7.11
CA LEU A 105 -6.28 -3.01 -8.23
C LEU A 105 -7.12 -4.05 -8.96
N PHE A 106 -7.65 -5.03 -8.23
CA PHE A 106 -8.52 -6.07 -8.79
C PHE A 106 -9.73 -5.46 -9.53
N LEU A 107 -10.39 -4.47 -8.93
CA LEU A 107 -11.54 -3.80 -9.52
C LEU A 107 -11.19 -3.09 -10.83
N GLY A 108 -10.04 -2.39 -10.87
CA GLY A 108 -9.53 -1.75 -12.08
C GLY A 108 -9.34 -2.76 -13.20
N PHE A 109 -8.54 -3.81 -12.99
CA PHE A 109 -8.32 -4.83 -14.03
C PHE A 109 -9.60 -5.58 -14.43
N SER A 110 -10.56 -5.74 -13.52
CA SER A 110 -11.85 -6.38 -13.82
C SER A 110 -12.75 -5.55 -14.75
N ALA A 111 -12.48 -4.24 -14.91
CA ALA A 111 -13.19 -3.39 -15.86
C ALA A 111 -12.82 -3.68 -17.32
N LEU A 112 -11.71 -4.38 -17.58
CA LEU A 112 -11.27 -4.76 -18.91
C LEU A 112 -11.93 -6.08 -19.35
N PRO A 113 -12.89 -6.07 -20.31
CA PRO A 113 -13.67 -7.26 -20.65
C PRO A 113 -12.88 -8.36 -21.35
N PHE A 114 -11.70 -8.04 -21.88
CA PHE A 114 -10.80 -8.98 -22.55
C PHE A 114 -9.83 -9.69 -21.60
N LEU A 115 -9.85 -9.35 -20.30
CA LEU A 115 -9.11 -10.08 -19.28
C LEU A 115 -9.96 -11.19 -18.67
N ARG A 116 -9.33 -12.35 -18.41
CA ARG A 116 -9.91 -13.52 -17.75
C ARG A 116 -9.08 -13.89 -16.53
N ASN A 117 -9.70 -14.55 -15.56
CA ASN A 117 -9.04 -15.00 -14.33
C ASN A 117 -8.41 -13.86 -13.50
N VAL A 118 -8.96 -12.65 -13.61
CA VAL A 118 -8.53 -11.47 -12.85
C VAL A 118 -8.55 -11.67 -11.32
N HIS A 119 -9.30 -12.66 -10.82
CA HIS A 119 -9.32 -13.05 -9.41
C HIS A 119 -7.96 -13.47 -8.86
N VAL A 120 -7.00 -13.87 -9.70
CA VAL A 120 -5.61 -14.16 -9.28
C VAL A 120 -4.96 -12.93 -8.64
N LEU A 121 -5.38 -11.72 -9.02
CA LEU A 121 -4.89 -10.47 -8.43
C LEU A 121 -5.30 -10.30 -6.97
N LEU A 122 -6.25 -11.10 -6.47
CA LEU A 122 -6.64 -11.12 -5.05
C LEU A 122 -5.76 -12.05 -4.20
N TYR A 123 -4.92 -12.91 -4.78
CA TYR A 123 -4.06 -13.83 -4.01
C TYR A 123 -3.11 -13.14 -3.00
N PRO A 124 -2.55 -11.94 -3.29
CA PRO A 124 -1.80 -11.18 -2.29
C PRO A 124 -2.58 -10.89 -1.01
N LEU A 125 -3.92 -10.86 -1.04
CA LEU A 125 -4.77 -10.66 0.14
C LEU A 125 -4.64 -11.83 1.13
N THR A 126 -4.46 -13.05 0.65
CA THR A 126 -4.17 -14.21 1.51
C THR A 126 -2.80 -14.05 2.18
N GLY A 127 -1.80 -13.61 1.43
CA GLY A 127 -0.48 -13.28 1.98
C GLY A 127 -0.56 -12.19 3.05
N LEU A 128 -1.34 -11.14 2.80
CA LEU A 128 -1.59 -10.07 3.77
C LEU A 128 -2.22 -10.60 5.06
N PHE A 129 -3.23 -11.48 4.96
CA PHE A 129 -3.86 -12.10 6.12
C PHE A 129 -2.85 -12.90 6.96
N LEU A 130 -1.99 -13.69 6.32
CA LEU A 130 -0.93 -14.44 7.01
C LEU A 130 0.06 -13.50 7.70
N ILE A 131 0.53 -12.46 7.01
CA ILE A 131 1.46 -11.46 7.56
C ILE A 131 0.81 -10.74 8.76
N TYR A 132 -0.48 -10.42 8.68
CA TYR A 132 -1.22 -9.80 9.77
C TYR A 132 -1.29 -10.71 11.00
N ILE A 133 -1.62 -12.00 10.85
CA ILE A 133 -1.66 -12.93 11.99
C ILE A 133 -0.26 -13.08 12.60
N LEU A 134 0.78 -13.25 11.77
CA LEU A 134 2.16 -13.37 12.23
C LEU A 134 2.63 -12.09 12.96
N SER A 135 2.27 -10.91 12.47
CA SER A 135 2.67 -9.65 13.10
C SER A 135 2.04 -9.49 14.49
N ILE A 136 0.82 -9.95 14.70
CA ILE A 136 0.18 -9.96 16.03
C ILE A 136 0.87 -10.93 16.99
N ILE A 137 1.20 -12.15 16.53
CA ILE A 137 1.89 -13.17 17.36
C ILE A 137 3.26 -12.67 17.81
N VAL A 138 4.05 -12.11 16.87
CA VAL A 138 5.40 -11.60 17.13
C VAL A 138 5.37 -10.22 17.82
N ARG A 139 4.18 -9.60 17.95
CA ARG A 139 3.99 -8.23 18.44
C ARG A 139 4.74 -7.19 17.59
N TRP A 140 4.85 -7.43 16.29
CA TRP A 140 5.45 -6.50 15.35
C TRP A 140 4.44 -5.43 14.95
N ASN A 141 4.67 -4.19 15.38
CA ASN A 141 3.79 -3.05 15.10
C ASN A 141 4.28 -2.30 13.84
N PHE A 142 3.54 -2.38 12.74
CA PHE A 142 3.88 -1.71 11.47
C PHE A 142 3.89 -0.18 11.59
N THR A 143 2.98 0.38 12.39
CA THR A 143 2.90 1.82 12.63
C THR A 143 4.15 2.32 13.36
N GLN A 144 4.60 1.59 14.37
CA GLN A 144 5.84 1.93 15.08
C GLN A 144 7.06 1.87 14.15
N MET A 145 7.16 0.83 13.31
CA MET A 145 8.24 0.69 12.33
C MET A 145 8.33 1.90 11.39
N ILE A 146 7.19 2.34 10.85
CA ILE A 146 7.12 3.48 9.93
C ILE A 146 7.44 4.80 10.65
N VAL A 147 6.98 4.97 11.88
CA VAL A 147 7.34 6.15 12.71
C VAL A 147 8.85 6.19 12.95
N THR A 148 9.46 5.09 13.39
CA THR A 148 10.92 5.03 13.61
C THR A 148 11.70 5.31 12.33
N PHE A 149 11.23 4.79 11.18
CA PHE A 149 11.82 5.09 9.88
C PHE A 149 11.74 6.59 9.54
N TYR A 150 10.60 7.23 9.80
CA TYR A 150 10.42 8.66 9.55
C TYR A 150 11.24 9.54 10.50
N GLU A 151 11.29 9.21 11.79
CA GLU A 151 12.11 9.93 12.77
C GLU A 151 13.59 9.90 12.38
N TYR A 152 14.08 8.73 11.93
CA TYR A 152 15.44 8.57 11.41
C TYR A 152 15.72 9.47 10.20
N ARG A 153 14.75 9.66 9.29
CA ARG A 153 14.93 10.40 8.02
C ARG A 153 14.68 11.90 8.12
N VAL A 154 13.80 12.33 9.03
CA VAL A 154 13.45 13.76 9.22
C VAL A 154 14.35 14.41 10.28
N GLY A 155 15.06 13.64 11.10
CA GLY A 155 16.22 14.13 11.85
C GLY A 155 15.88 14.90 13.14
N HIS A 156 14.79 14.57 13.81
CA HIS A 156 14.60 15.00 15.20
C HIS A 156 14.89 13.84 16.13
N LYS A 157 16.15 13.76 16.59
CA LYS A 157 16.48 13.05 17.82
C LYS A 157 15.63 13.68 18.94
N ARG A 158 14.58 13.00 19.37
CA ARG A 158 14.28 12.95 20.81
C ARG A 158 14.78 11.62 21.31
N LEU A 159 16.10 11.49 21.36
CA LEU A 159 16.65 10.54 22.33
C LEU A 159 16.48 11.21 23.71
N PRO A 160 16.17 10.45 24.76
CA PRO A 160 16.34 10.93 26.12
C PRO A 160 17.77 11.43 26.36
#